data_AF-A0A2A2IJK3-F1
#
_entry.id   AF-A0A2A2IJK3-F1
#
_cell.length_a   1.000
_cell.length_b   1.000
_cell.length_c   1.000
_cell.angle_alpha   90.00
_cell.angle_beta   90.00
_cell.angle_gamma   90.00
#
_symmetry.space_group_name_H-M   'P 1'
#
loop_
_entity.id
_entity.type
_entity.pdbx_description
1 polymer ?
#
loop_
_entity_poly.entity_id
_entity_poly.type
_entity_poly.pdbx_seq_one_letter_code
_entity_poly.pdbx_strand_id
1 'polypeptide(L)'
;MIPILIILIAILILDQFINRRLIKKWDMQIPELEGKYVNKLHKYGERILYWISFIVMIIAINEFPHLRILIFLGMAIMFAFRTIMKWNFTRENKTYLLSAVTCGLFIMGSVVYGLI
;
A
#
# COMPACT_ATOMS: atom_id res chain seq x y z
N MET A 1 -11.69 16.67 1.37
CA MET A 1 -10.66 16.49 0.30
C MET A 1 -9.28 16.89 0.79
N ILE A 2 -9.11 18.10 1.35
CA ILE A 2 -7.83 18.55 1.94
C ILE A 2 -7.26 17.58 3.00
N PRO A 3 -8.04 17.07 3.97
CA PRO A 3 -7.51 16.13 4.96
C PRO A 3 -6.98 14.83 4.33
N ILE A 4 -7.65 14.32 3.30
CA ILE A 4 -7.24 13.11 2.58
C ILE A 4 -5.88 13.34 1.91
N LEU A 5 -5.70 14.47 1.23
CA LEU A 5 -4.43 14.83 0.58
C LEU A 5 -3.30 14.97 1.61
N ILE A 6 -3.55 15.62 2.75
CA ILE A 6 -2.56 15.75 3.83
C ILE A 6 -2.13 14.37 4.35
N ILE A 7 -3.10 13.49 4.63
CA ILE A 7 -2.82 12.13 5.11
C ILE A 7 -2.03 11.34 4.05
N LEU A 8 -2.40 11.42 2.78
CA LEU A 8 -1.68 10.73 1.69
C LEU A 8 -0.23 11.22 1.56
N ILE A 9 -0.01 12.54 1.61
CA ILE A 9 1.33 13.12 1.57
C ILE A 9 2.15 12.67 2.79
N ALA A 10 1.56 12.67 3.98
CA ALA A 10 2.21 12.20 5.19
C ALA A 10 2.59 10.72 5.09
N ILE A 11 1.70 9.87 4.60
CA ILE A 11 1.97 8.44 4.35
C ILE A 11 3.14 8.29 3.37
N LEU A 12 3.16 9.03 2.26
CA LEU A 12 4.24 8.95 1.27
C LEU A 12 5.60 9.33 1.84
N ILE A 13 5.67 10.42 2.61
CA ILE A 13 6.90 10.88 3.25
C ILE A 13 7.40 9.86 4.28
N LEU A 14 6.50 9.36 5.13
CA LEU A 14 6.82 8.36 6.16
C LEU A 14 7.25 7.04 5.52
N ASP A 15 6.56 6.58 4.49
CA ASP A 15 6.88 5.36 3.77
C ASP A 15 8.29 5.45 3.17
N GLN A 16 8.60 6.53 2.45
CA GLN A 16 9.92 6.74 1.86
C GLN A 16 11.02 6.76 2.92
N PHE A 17 10.77 7.39 4.07
CA PHE A 17 11.73 7.47 5.15
C PHE A 17 11.97 6.12 5.84
N ILE A 18 10.90 5.40 6.20
CA ILE A 18 10.97 4.11 6.88
C ILE A 18 11.57 3.06 5.95
N ASN A 19 11.11 3.00 4.70
CA ASN A 19 11.62 2.04 3.72
C ASN A 19 13.10 2.28 3.42
N ARG A 20 13.53 3.54 3.26
CA ARG A 20 14.95 3.86 3.05
C ARG A 20 15.82 3.45 4.25
N ARG A 21 15.32 3.59 5.48
CA ARG A 21 16.01 3.09 6.68
C ARG A 21 16.07 1.56 6.73
N LEU A 22 14.98 0.87 6.39
CA LEU A 22 14.94 -0.60 6.38
C LEU A 22 15.88 -1.20 5.33
N ILE A 23 15.89 -0.65 4.11
CA ILE A 23 16.77 -1.09 3.03
C ILE A 23 18.24 -0.99 3.48
N LYS A 24 18.64 0.16 4.04
CA LYS A 24 20.01 0.35 4.55
C LYS A 24 20.35 -0.58 5.71
N LYS A 25 19.40 -0.83 6.60
CA LYS A 25 19.65 -1.65 7.80
C LYS A 25 19.86 -3.13 7.45
N TRP A 26 19.13 -3.64 6.46
CA TRP A 26 19.04 -5.07 6.18
C TRP A 26 19.66 -5.47 4.84
N ASP A 27 20.39 -4.54 4.20
CA ASP A 27 21.08 -4.73 2.92
C ASP A 27 20.20 -5.44 1.87
N MET A 28 18.96 -4.96 1.74
CA MET A 28 17.97 -5.62 0.89
C MET A 28 18.31 -5.38 -0.58
N GLN A 29 18.48 -6.45 -1.35
CA GLN A 29 18.51 -6.37 -2.81
C GLN A 29 17.10 -6.06 -3.31
N ILE A 30 16.91 -4.84 -3.81
CA ILE A 30 15.64 -4.41 -4.41
C ILE A 30 15.62 -4.97 -5.84
N PRO A 31 14.74 -5.92 -6.16
CA PRO A 31 14.65 -6.40 -7.54
C PRO A 31 14.20 -5.27 -8.46
N GLU A 32 14.83 -5.18 -9.64
CA GLU A 32 14.40 -4.30 -10.72
C GLU A 32 12.94 -4.58 -11.13
N LEU A 33 12.32 -3.66 -11.90
CA LEU A 33 10.89 -3.70 -12.25
C LEU A 33 10.39 -5.07 -12.75
N GLU A 34 11.24 -5.86 -13.43
CA GLU A 34 10.92 -7.19 -13.94
C GLU A 34 10.82 -8.28 -12.85
N GLY A 35 11.53 -8.13 -11.72
CA GLY A 35 11.49 -9.06 -10.58
C GLY A 35 10.46 -8.69 -9.49
N LYS A 36 9.63 -7.66 -9.73
CA LYS A 36 8.70 -7.13 -8.73
C LYS A 36 7.57 -8.10 -8.35
N TYR A 37 7.15 -8.95 -9.30
CA TYR A 37 6.07 -9.92 -9.10
C TYR A 37 6.60 -11.34 -9.02
N VAL A 38 6.23 -12.02 -7.94
CA VAL A 38 6.66 -13.41 -7.68
C VAL A 38 6.03 -14.43 -8.63
N ASN A 39 4.84 -14.15 -9.17
CA ASN A 39 4.15 -14.99 -10.13
C ASN A 39 3.10 -14.20 -10.92
N LYS A 40 2.47 -14.86 -11.92
CA LYS A 40 1.38 -14.27 -12.72
C LYS A 40 0.19 -13.87 -11.84
N LEU A 41 -0.14 -14.64 -10.81
CA LEU A 41 -1.25 -14.35 -9.90
C LEU A 41 -1.04 -13.05 -9.11
N HIS A 42 0.18 -12.79 -8.65
CA HIS A 42 0.55 -11.56 -7.98
C HIS A 42 0.39 -10.37 -8.93
N LYS A 43 0.86 -10.49 -10.18
CA LYS A 43 0.72 -9.45 -11.20
C LYS A 43 -0.73 -9.12 -11.51
N TYR A 44 -1.56 -10.13 -11.78
CA TYR A 44 -2.97 -9.92 -12.11
C TYR A 44 -3.80 -9.52 -10.90
N GLY A 45 -3.58 -10.15 -9.74
CA GLY A 45 -4.29 -9.85 -8.51
C GLY A 45 -4.04 -8.41 -8.04
N GLU A 46 -2.79 -7.95 -8.05
CA GLU A 46 -2.47 -6.57 -7.69
C GLU A 46 -3.08 -5.58 -8.69
N ARG A 47 -3.06 -5.90 -10.00
CA ARG A 47 -3.67 -5.06 -11.04
C ARG A 47 -5.20 -4.95 -10.87
N ILE A 48 -5.87 -6.05 -10.55
CA ILE A 48 -7.31 -6.07 -10.28
C ILE A 48 -7.64 -5.24 -9.04
N LEU A 49 -6.90 -5.45 -7.94
CA LEU A 49 -7.08 -4.69 -6.70
C LEU A 49 -6.85 -3.19 -6.90
N TYR A 50 -5.87 -2.82 -7.73
CA TYR A 50 -5.63 -1.42 -8.09
C TYR A 50 -6.83 -0.81 -8.83
N TRP A 51 -7.35 -1.49 -9.86
CA TRP A 51 -8.52 -0.99 -10.60
C TRP A 51 -9.77 -0.88 -9.74
N ILE A 52 -10.03 -1.89 -8.89
CA ILE A 52 -11.14 -1.85 -7.94
C ILE A 52 -10.98 -0.66 -6.98
N SER A 53 -9.80 -0.48 -6.39
CA SER A 53 -9.53 0.63 -5.47
C SER A 53 -9.68 1.99 -6.16
N PHE A 54 -9.28 2.09 -7.43
CA PHE A 54 -9.43 3.30 -8.23
C PHE A 54 -10.90 3.64 -8.50
N ILE A 55 -11.72 2.65 -8.88
CA ILE A 55 -13.16 2.83 -9.07
C ILE A 55 -13.84 3.25 -7.77
N VAL A 56 -13.54 2.56 -6.66
CA VAL A 56 -14.07 2.89 -5.32
C VAL A 56 -13.69 4.31 -4.93
N MET A 57 -12.47 4.75 -5.23
CA MET A 57 -12.03 6.12 -4.97
C MET A 57 -12.85 7.15 -5.74
N ILE A 58 -13.09 6.94 -7.03
CA ILE A 58 -13.91 7.85 -7.86
C ILE A 58 -15.33 7.97 -7.29
N ILE A 59 -15.95 6.84 -6.95
CA ILE A 59 -17.32 6.80 -6.41
C ILE A 59 -17.38 7.48 -5.03
N ALA A 60 -16.43 7.18 -4.14
CA ALA A 60 -16.39 7.75 -2.78
C ALA A 60 -16.12 9.27 -2.77
N ILE A 61 -15.40 9.80 -3.77
CA ILE A 61 -15.16 11.24 -3.88
C ILE A 61 -16.40 11.98 -4.34
N ASN A 62 -17.07 11.46 -5.37
CA ASN A 62 -18.17 12.14 -6.06
C ASN A 62 -19.53 11.97 -5.37
N GLU A 63 -19.87 10.76 -4.95
CA GLU A 63 -21.24 10.44 -4.54
C GLU A 63 -21.39 10.13 -3.05
N PHE A 64 -20.36 9.52 -2.43
CA PHE A 64 -20.48 9.00 -1.06
C PHE A 64 -19.37 9.50 -0.12
N PRO A 65 -19.49 10.71 0.45
CA PRO A 65 -18.48 11.29 1.33
C PRO A 65 -18.15 10.45 2.57
N HIS A 66 -19.12 9.72 3.11
CA HIS A 66 -18.95 8.83 4.27
C HIS A 66 -18.13 7.58 3.92
N LEU A 67 -18.08 7.17 2.64
CA LEU A 67 -17.29 6.04 2.18
C LEU A 67 -15.84 6.41 1.84
N ARG A 68 -15.41 7.67 2.02
CA ARG A 68 -14.04 8.11 1.73
C ARG A 68 -12.97 7.37 2.52
N ILE A 69 -13.31 6.81 3.67
CA ILE A 69 -12.41 5.94 4.44
C ILE A 69 -11.98 4.69 3.64
N LEU A 70 -12.82 4.22 2.71
CA LEU A 70 -12.52 3.08 1.84
C LEU A 70 -11.35 3.34 0.89
N ILE A 71 -11.01 4.61 0.62
CA ILE A 71 -9.84 4.96 -0.20
C ILE A 71 -8.56 4.43 0.47
N PHE A 72 -8.44 4.63 1.78
CA PHE A 72 -7.31 4.14 2.56
C PHE A 72 -7.35 2.62 2.71
N LEU A 73 -8.55 2.06 2.95
CA LEU A 73 -8.72 0.63 3.13
C LEU A 73 -8.42 -0.17 1.85
N GLY A 74 -8.84 0.32 0.68
CA GLY A 74 -8.54 -0.32 -0.60
C GLY A 74 -7.04 -0.39 -0.87
N MET A 75 -6.32 0.71 -0.58
CA MET A 75 -4.86 0.73 -0.65
C MET A 75 -4.23 -0.22 0.36
N ALA A 76 -4.70 -0.24 1.61
CA ALA A 76 -4.23 -1.19 2.61
C ALA A 76 -4.39 -2.65 2.16
N ILE A 77 -5.55 -3.02 1.61
CA ILE A 77 -5.81 -4.37 1.08
C ILE A 77 -4.84 -4.71 -0.05
N MET A 78 -4.58 -3.78 -0.96
CA MET A 78 -3.61 -3.98 -2.05
C MET A 78 -2.20 -4.25 -1.51
N PHE A 79 -1.74 -3.45 -0.54
CA PHE A 79 -0.43 -3.65 0.07
C PHE A 79 -0.37 -4.89 0.97
N ALA A 80 -1.46 -5.28 1.62
CA ALA A 80 -1.57 -6.53 2.36
C ALA A 80 -1.42 -7.74 1.42
N PHE A 81 -2.12 -7.73 0.29
CA PHE A 81 -1.98 -8.77 -0.74
C PHE A 81 -0.54 -8.88 -1.24
N ARG A 82 0.10 -7.76 -1.60
CA ARG A 82 1.50 -7.72 -2.01
C ARG A 82 2.42 -8.29 -0.92
N THR A 83 2.16 -7.95 0.34
CA THR A 83 2.93 -8.45 1.49
C THR A 83 2.81 -9.96 1.63
N ILE A 84 1.60 -10.51 1.57
CA ILE A 84 1.34 -11.96 1.66
C ILE A 84 2.02 -12.70 0.50
N MET A 85 1.91 -12.18 -0.72
CA MET A 85 2.57 -12.79 -1.89
C MET A 85 4.09 -12.79 -1.76
N LYS A 86 4.69 -11.68 -1.33
CA LYS A 86 6.14 -11.61 -1.13
C LYS A 86 6.61 -12.44 0.07
N TRP A 87 5.82 -12.51 1.14
CA TRP A 87 6.14 -13.35 2.29
C TRP A 87 6.19 -14.82 1.88
N ASN A 88 5.17 -15.30 1.17
CA ASN A 88 5.02 -16.72 0.84
C ASN A 88 6.03 -17.19 -0.21
N PHE A 89 6.40 -16.33 -1.17
CA PHE A 89 7.23 -16.73 -2.31
C PHE A 89 8.67 -16.20 -2.27
N THR A 90 8.96 -15.09 -1.58
CA THR A 90 10.29 -14.44 -1.56
C THR A 90 10.70 -13.99 -0.16
N ARG A 91 10.56 -14.89 0.81
CA ARG A 91 10.85 -14.63 2.24
C ARG A 91 12.30 -14.21 2.50
N GLU A 92 13.25 -14.77 1.74
CA GLU A 92 14.70 -14.56 1.91
C GLU A 92 15.12 -13.11 1.65
N ASN A 93 14.52 -12.46 0.65
CA ASN A 93 14.87 -11.08 0.28
C ASN A 93 14.26 -10.04 1.22
N LYS A 94 13.37 -10.44 2.15
CA LYS A 94 12.73 -9.58 3.17
C LYS A 94 11.97 -8.36 2.63
N THR A 95 11.84 -8.24 1.30
CA THR A 95 11.15 -7.14 0.61
C THR A 95 9.65 -7.07 0.91
N TYR A 96 9.08 -8.14 1.49
CA TYR A 96 7.72 -8.15 2.01
C TYR A 96 7.53 -7.11 3.12
N LEU A 97 8.58 -6.81 3.91
CA LEU A 97 8.50 -5.83 5.01
C LEU A 97 8.27 -4.41 4.52
N LEU A 98 8.86 -4.05 3.39
CA LEU A 98 8.61 -2.74 2.79
C LEU A 98 7.13 -2.57 2.46
N SER A 99 6.51 -3.61 1.90
CA SER A 99 5.08 -3.60 1.57
C SER A 99 4.20 -3.66 2.83
N ALA A 100 4.68 -4.34 3.88
CA ALA A 100 4.01 -4.42 5.17
C ALA A 100 3.99 -3.07 5.90
N VAL A 101 5.09 -2.32 5.85
CA VAL A 101 5.16 -0.95 6.37
C VAL A 101 4.15 -0.06 5.67
N THR A 102 4.13 -0.07 4.33
CA THR A 102 3.17 0.73 3.57
C THR A 102 1.74 0.34 3.92
N CYS A 103 1.45 -0.96 4.05
CA CYS A 103 0.14 -1.45 4.51
C CYS A 103 -0.23 -0.87 5.89
N GLY A 104 0.68 -0.95 6.87
CA GLY A 104 0.47 -0.41 8.21
C GLY A 104 0.22 1.11 8.22
N LEU A 105 0.93 1.86 7.37
CA LEU A 105 0.72 3.29 7.21
C LEU A 105 -0.66 3.62 6.64
N PHE A 106 -1.17 2.85 5.68
CA PHE A 106 -2.52 3.03 5.15
C PHE A 106 -3.61 2.68 6.17
N ILE A 107 -3.42 1.66 7.00
CA ILE A 107 -4.33 1.33 8.11
C ILE A 107 -4.34 2.47 9.15
N MET A 108 -3.17 2.98 9.53
CA MET A 108 -3.10 4.15 10.41
C MET A 108 -3.77 5.37 9.77
N GLY A 109 -3.57 5.59 8.47
CA GLY A 109 -4.22 6.64 7.70
C GLY A 109 -5.75 6.54 7.73
N SER A 110 -6.31 5.33 7.62
CA SER A 110 -7.76 5.14 7.72
C SER A 110 -8.29 5.47 9.12
N VAL A 111 -7.56 5.09 10.17
CA VAL A 111 -7.95 5.40 11.56
C VAL A 111 -7.89 6.90 11.80
N VAL A 112 -6.80 7.56 11.41
CA VAL A 112 -6.65 9.02 11.55
C VAL A 112 -7.74 9.75 10.78
N TYR A 113 -8.04 9.34 9.55
CA TYR A 113 -9.13 9.93 8.78
C TYR A 113 -10.50 9.75 9.43
N GLY A 114 -10.77 8.59 10.05
CA GLY A 114 -12.04 8.32 10.73
C GLY A 114 -12.24 9.12 12.03
N LEU A 115 -11.17 9.71 12.57
CA LEU A 115 -11.20 10.54 13.78
C LEU A 115 -11.32 12.05 13.49
N ILE A 116 -11.23 12.46 12.21
CA ILE A 116 -11.32 13.85 11.74
C ILE A 116 -12.70 14.10 11.16
#